data_AF-A0AAW0RPM0-F1
#
_entry.id   AF-A0AAW0RPM0-F1
#
_cell.length_a   1.000
_cell.length_b   1.000
_cell.length_c   1.000
_cell.angle_alpha   90.00
_cell.angle_beta   90.00
_cell.angle_gamma   90.00
#
_symmetry.space_group_name_H-M   'P 1'
#
loop_
_entity.id
_entity.type
_entity.pdbx_description
1 polymer ?
#
loop_
_entity_poly.entity_id
_entity_poly.type
_entity_poly.pdbx_seq_one_letter_code
_entity_poly.pdbx_strand_id
1 'polypeptide(L)'
;MSQRAERACQQRRVAREIVQTISATELDQNTNRPIYISSTKMVRTLPNRSATPERVREYLAQTLTANHGVAPDRATELALRWKYGRGSDLRDATHWDLQRVLGTLLGPPIGHYVFNSVREDEYLEWRQSIAGVLYHYATFGAILALLLSIAYAYKDLSFQTSKRVLEMVSINVLLRWTLAWAAPLHIYNHHEDILILATIETFCLWVIWLIVATGTGQFL
;
A
#
# COMPACT_ATOMS: atom_id res chain seq x y z
N MET A 1 10.50 18.47 -43.87
CA MET A 1 11.15 17.47 -42.99
C MET A 1 10.82 17.83 -41.55
N SER A 2 10.41 16.83 -40.77
CA SER A 2 9.38 16.96 -39.73
C SER A 2 9.94 17.17 -38.33
N GLN A 3 9.32 18.07 -37.57
CA GLN A 3 9.48 18.37 -36.14
C GLN A 3 9.57 17.14 -35.21
N ARG A 4 9.12 15.96 -35.70
CA ARG A 4 9.27 14.68 -35.00
C ARG A 4 10.72 14.16 -34.99
N ALA A 5 11.51 14.42 -36.03
CA ALA A 5 12.90 13.99 -36.10
C ALA A 5 13.79 14.75 -35.10
N GLU A 6 13.52 16.05 -34.91
CA GLU A 6 14.22 16.88 -33.91
C GLU A 6 13.93 16.42 -32.49
N ARG A 7 12.68 16.10 -32.16
CA ARG A 7 12.30 15.56 -30.84
C ARG A 7 12.97 14.21 -30.54
N ALA A 8 13.06 13.33 -31.54
CA ALA A 8 13.76 12.05 -31.38
C ALA A 8 15.27 12.23 -31.17
N CYS A 9 15.89 13.21 -31.83
CA CYS A 9 17.30 13.55 -31.63
C CYS A 9 17.55 14.14 -30.23
N GLN A 10 16.68 15.05 -29.78
CA GLN A 10 16.74 15.65 -28.45
C GLN A 10 16.64 14.58 -27.35
N GLN A 11 15.69 13.64 -27.47
CA GLN A 11 15.52 12.55 -26.50
C GLN A 11 16.73 11.61 -26.44
N ARG A 12 17.36 11.31 -27.58
CA ARG A 12 18.59 10.50 -27.62
C ARG A 12 19.82 11.21 -27.02
N ARG A 13 19.81 12.54 -26.99
CA ARG A 13 20.88 13.34 -26.37
C ARG A 13 20.73 13.33 -24.85
N VAL A 14 19.51 13.58 -24.36
CA VAL A 14 19.17 13.53 -22.94
C VAL A 14 19.38 12.13 -22.36
N ALA A 15 19.00 11.08 -23.09
CA ALA A 15 19.24 9.71 -22.64
C ALA A 15 20.74 9.38 -22.52
N ARG A 16 21.59 9.91 -23.40
CA ARG A 16 23.04 9.72 -23.32
C ARG A 16 23.67 10.50 -22.18
N GLU A 17 23.19 11.72 -21.90
CA GLU A 17 23.64 12.50 -20.73
C GLU A 17 23.25 11.81 -19.41
N ILE A 18 22.03 11.25 -19.32
CA ILE A 18 21.62 10.48 -18.13
C ILE A 18 22.50 9.25 -17.94
N VAL A 19 22.75 8.48 -18.99
CA VAL A 19 23.61 7.28 -18.91
C VAL A 19 25.05 7.65 -18.53
N GLN A 20 25.59 8.75 -19.06
CA GLN A 20 26.92 9.23 -18.69
C GLN A 20 26.98 9.76 -17.25
N THR A 21 25.91 10.42 -16.78
CA THR A 21 25.83 10.88 -15.38
C THR A 21 25.80 9.68 -14.42
N ILE A 22 25.06 8.62 -14.77
CA ILE A 22 24.99 7.37 -14.00
C ILE A 22 26.35 6.64 -13.98
N SER A 23 27.02 6.51 -15.13
CA SER A 23 28.35 5.88 -15.19
C SER A 23 29.45 6.72 -14.53
N ALA A 24 29.34 8.05 -14.53
CA ALA A 24 30.30 8.93 -13.84
C ALA A 24 30.16 8.86 -12.31
N THR A 25 28.95 8.55 -11.80
CA THR A 25 28.74 8.31 -10.36
C THR A 25 29.28 6.97 -9.85
N GLU A 26 29.71 6.05 -10.71
CA GLU A 26 30.27 4.74 -10.32
C GLU A 26 31.80 4.69 -10.23
N LEU A 27 32.52 5.78 -10.56
CA LEU A 27 33.99 5.78 -10.62
C LEU A 27 34.67 6.83 -9.73
N ASP A 28 34.21 6.99 -8.49
CA ASP A 28 35.05 7.51 -7.40
C ASP A 28 35.12 6.48 -6.27
N GLN A 29 35.97 5.46 -6.47
CA GLN A 29 36.31 4.44 -5.49
C GLN A 29 37.39 4.90 -4.48
N ASN A 30 37.65 6.20 -4.32
CA ASN A 30 38.73 6.67 -3.45
C ASN A 30 38.34 7.78 -2.46
N THR A 31 37.18 7.62 -1.82
CA THR A 31 36.97 8.25 -0.52
C THR A 31 36.48 7.23 0.49
N ASN A 32 37.26 7.12 1.57
CA ASN A 32 37.04 6.29 2.75
C ASN A 32 35.84 6.82 3.58
N ARG A 33 34.70 7.01 2.92
CA ARG A 33 33.41 7.38 3.52
C ARG A 33 32.47 6.20 3.33
N PRO A 34 31.71 5.80 4.37
CA PRO A 34 30.72 4.75 4.21
C PRO A 34 29.77 5.14 3.07
N ILE A 35 29.76 4.31 2.04
CA ILE A 35 28.92 4.44 0.86
C ILE A 35 27.47 4.37 1.36
N TYR A 36 26.80 5.52 1.46
CA TYR A 36 25.35 5.54 1.55
C TYR A 36 24.83 5.19 0.17
N ILE A 37 24.71 3.89 -0.08
CA ILE A 37 24.02 3.34 -1.25
C ILE A 37 22.58 3.85 -1.16
N SER A 38 22.26 4.86 -1.96
CA SER A 38 20.89 5.22 -2.29
C SER A 38 20.17 3.97 -2.80
N SER A 39 18.98 3.72 -2.26
CA SER A 39 18.02 2.72 -2.72
C SER A 39 18.26 1.27 -2.30
N THR A 40 18.62 1.04 -1.04
CA THR A 40 17.89 0.02 -0.28
C THR A 40 16.97 0.77 0.66
N LYS A 41 15.65 0.58 0.51
CA LYS A 41 14.73 0.84 1.61
C LYS A 41 15.19 -0.11 2.71
N MET A 42 16.13 0.34 3.56
CA MET A 42 16.55 -0.44 4.72
C MET A 42 15.24 -0.78 5.41
N VAL A 43 14.95 -2.07 5.53
CA VAL A 43 13.70 -2.55 6.10
C VAL A 43 13.75 -2.15 7.57
N ARG A 44 13.30 -0.93 7.85
CA ARG A 44 13.16 -0.40 9.20
C ARG A 44 11.96 -1.14 9.77
N THR A 45 12.24 -2.03 10.72
CA THR A 45 11.19 -2.74 11.41
C THR A 45 10.47 -1.75 12.32
N LEU A 46 9.16 -1.62 12.14
CA LEU A 46 8.35 -0.79 13.01
C LEU A 46 8.51 -1.27 14.46
N PRO A 47 8.84 -0.39 15.43
CA PRO A 47 9.06 -0.80 16.81
C PRO A 47 7.87 -1.59 17.36
N ASN A 48 8.14 -2.67 18.08
CA ASN A 48 7.10 -3.43 18.78
C ASN A 48 6.36 -2.50 19.78
N ARG A 49 5.10 -2.80 20.12
CA ARG A 49 4.32 -2.04 21.11
C ARG A 49 5.05 -1.87 22.44
N SER A 50 5.88 -2.84 22.85
CA SER A 50 6.69 -2.80 24.07
C SER A 50 8.06 -2.10 23.92
N ALA A 51 8.37 -1.53 22.75
CA ALA A 51 9.65 -0.88 22.50
C ALA A 51 9.87 0.34 23.43
N THR A 52 11.13 0.55 23.80
CA THR A 52 11.55 1.66 24.66
C THR A 52 11.54 3.00 23.91
N PRO A 53 11.51 4.14 24.62
CA PRO A 53 11.51 5.46 23.99
C PRO A 53 12.72 5.65 23.08
N GLU A 54 13.89 5.17 23.50
CA GLU A 54 15.14 5.28 22.74
C GLU A 54 15.00 4.59 21.39
N ARG A 55 14.40 3.39 21.36
CA ARG A 55 14.24 2.62 20.13
C ARG A 55 13.23 3.28 19.17
N VAL A 56 12.18 3.89 19.72
CA VAL A 56 11.20 4.65 18.93
C VAL A 56 11.84 5.89 18.29
N ARG A 57 12.67 6.63 19.05
CA ARG A 57 13.38 7.80 18.54
C ARG A 57 14.42 7.43 17.48
N GLU A 58 15.14 6.34 17.69
CA GLU A 58 16.09 5.82 16.71
C GLU A 58 15.37 5.48 15.39
N TYR A 59 14.23 4.77 15.48
CA TYR A 59 13.39 4.49 14.31
C TYR A 59 12.94 5.79 13.62
N LEU A 60 12.43 6.79 14.36
CA LEU A 60 11.99 8.06 13.79
C LEU A 60 13.14 8.82 13.10
N ALA A 61 14.32 8.86 13.71
CA ALA A 61 15.50 9.49 13.13
C ALA A 61 15.95 8.78 11.83
N GLN A 62 15.94 7.44 11.83
CA GLN A 62 16.22 6.64 10.63
C GLN A 62 15.14 6.85 9.55
N THR A 63 13.87 6.98 9.93
CA THR A 63 12.76 7.28 9.02
C THR A 63 12.95 8.63 8.37
N LEU A 64 13.21 9.67 9.16
CA LEU A 64 13.47 11.03 8.68
C LEU A 64 14.70 11.10 7.75
N THR A 65 15.77 10.41 8.11
CA THR A 65 17.01 10.44 7.32
C THR A 65 16.84 9.70 5.99
N ALA A 66 16.37 8.45 6.03
CA ALA A 66 16.35 7.61 4.83
C ALA A 66 15.14 7.85 3.92
N ASN A 67 13.96 8.23 4.43
CA ASN A 67 12.78 8.49 3.57
C ASN A 67 12.65 9.95 3.16
N HIS A 68 13.16 10.87 3.99
CA HIS A 68 12.88 12.29 3.82
C HIS A 68 14.15 13.13 3.65
N GLY A 69 15.32 12.48 3.56
CA GLY A 69 16.59 13.16 3.29
C GLY A 69 16.98 14.17 4.36
N VAL A 70 16.41 14.07 5.57
CA VAL A 70 16.73 14.99 6.67
C VAL A 70 18.15 14.69 7.15
N ALA A 71 18.96 15.73 7.35
CA ALA A 71 20.32 15.57 7.87
C ALA A 71 20.31 14.80 9.21
N PRO A 72 21.23 13.85 9.46
CA PRO A 72 21.21 12.97 10.63
C PRO A 72 21.09 13.71 11.97
N ASP A 73 21.83 14.80 12.14
CA ASP A 73 21.79 15.62 13.37
C ASP A 73 20.40 16.22 13.59
N ARG A 74 19.79 16.69 12.51
CA ARG A 74 18.45 17.29 12.54
C ARG A 74 17.36 16.25 12.72
N ALA A 75 17.50 15.07 12.11
CA ALA A 75 16.60 13.95 12.30
C ALA A 75 16.59 13.47 13.76
N THR A 76 17.76 13.44 14.39
CA THR A 76 17.93 13.11 15.81
C THR A 76 17.26 14.16 16.70
N GLU A 77 17.47 15.45 16.43
CA GLU A 77 16.80 16.53 17.17
C GLU A 77 15.27 16.45 17.07
N LEU A 78 14.74 16.18 15.86
CA LEU A 78 13.31 16.02 15.65
C LEU A 78 12.76 14.77 16.36
N ALA A 79 13.47 13.65 16.29
CA ALA A 79 13.09 12.43 17.01
C ALA A 79 13.07 12.64 18.53
N LEU A 80 13.99 13.42 19.09
CA LEU A 80 14.00 13.78 20.52
C LEU A 80 12.75 14.57 20.97
N ARG A 81 12.06 15.24 20.04
CA ARG A 81 10.78 15.92 20.34
C ARG A 81 9.65 14.94 20.56
N TRP A 82 9.80 13.68 20.16
CA TRP A 82 8.86 12.61 20.49
C TRP A 82 8.85 12.36 22.00
N LYS A 83 7.86 12.95 22.66
CA LYS A 83 7.65 12.88 24.12
C LYS A 83 7.00 11.57 24.56
N TYR A 84 6.31 10.90 23.66
CA TYR A 84 5.68 9.62 23.94
C TYR A 84 6.74 8.51 23.99
N GLY A 85 6.58 7.59 24.92
CA GLY A 85 7.68 6.74 25.37
C GLY A 85 7.66 5.34 24.77
N ARG A 86 6.54 4.86 24.26
CA ARG A 86 6.40 3.45 23.90
C ARG A 86 6.12 3.27 22.43
N GLY A 87 6.50 2.10 21.91
CA GLY A 87 6.12 1.72 20.55
C GLY A 87 4.60 1.65 20.36
N SER A 88 3.83 1.39 21.42
CA SER A 88 2.36 1.52 21.40
C SER A 88 1.93 2.93 21.04
N ASP A 89 2.56 3.94 21.63
CA ASP A 89 2.21 5.33 21.39
C ASP A 89 2.50 5.74 19.95
N LEU A 90 3.56 5.19 19.34
CA LEU A 90 3.86 5.40 17.92
C LEU A 90 2.84 4.70 17.00
N ARG A 91 2.48 3.45 17.30
CA ARG A 91 1.52 2.66 16.50
C ARG A 91 0.09 3.20 16.61
N ASP A 92 -0.25 3.76 17.76
CA ASP A 92 -1.57 4.31 18.04
C ASP A 92 -1.61 5.83 17.75
N ALA A 93 -0.48 6.44 17.37
CA ALA A 93 -0.40 7.86 17.02
C ALA A 93 -1.28 8.20 15.82
N THR A 94 -2.08 9.25 15.98
CA THR A 94 -2.82 9.83 14.86
C THR A 94 -1.90 10.70 14.00
N HIS A 95 -2.34 10.97 12.77
CA HIS A 95 -1.70 11.96 11.91
C HIS A 95 -1.48 13.31 12.62
N TRP A 96 -2.46 13.73 13.43
CA TRP A 96 -2.40 14.98 14.20
C TRP A 96 -1.34 14.96 15.30
N ASP A 97 -1.15 13.82 15.97
CA ASP A 97 -0.13 13.68 17.01
C ASP A 97 1.28 13.83 16.42
N LEU A 98 1.55 13.13 15.32
CA LEU A 98 2.83 13.23 14.63
C LEU A 98 3.06 14.61 14.02
N GLN A 99 2.02 15.24 13.45
CA GLN A 99 2.10 16.60 12.92
C GLN A 99 2.35 17.64 14.02
N ARG A 100 1.69 17.51 15.19
CA ARG A 100 1.87 18.42 16.32
C ARG A 100 3.27 18.30 16.93
N VAL A 101 3.79 17.08 17.03
CA VAL A 101 5.07 16.81 17.72
C VAL A 101 6.28 17.09 16.83
N LEU A 102 6.26 16.62 15.58
CA LEU A 102 7.39 16.78 14.65
C LEU A 102 7.33 18.13 13.91
N GLY A 103 6.14 18.74 13.86
CA GLY A 103 5.96 20.12 13.43
C GLY A 103 6.15 20.38 11.94
N THR A 104 5.68 21.56 11.52
CA THR A 104 5.79 22.17 10.17
C THR A 104 7.16 22.80 9.91
N LEU A 105 8.16 22.51 10.75
CA LEU A 105 9.40 23.30 10.88
C LEU A 105 10.34 23.25 9.66
N LEU A 106 10.00 22.49 8.62
CA LEU A 106 10.84 22.23 7.44
C LEU A 106 10.08 22.37 6.10
N GLY A 107 8.90 23.02 6.09
CA GLY A 107 8.01 23.03 4.91
C GLY A 107 6.89 21.99 5.03
N PRO A 108 6.25 21.54 3.93
CA PRO A 108 5.01 20.76 3.96
C PRO A 108 5.06 19.61 4.97
N PRO A 109 3.92 19.25 5.60
CA PRO A 109 3.87 18.71 6.95
C PRO A 109 4.70 17.42 7.09
N ILE A 110 5.91 17.51 7.64
CA ILE A 110 6.79 16.36 7.89
C ILE A 110 6.06 15.28 8.69
N GLY A 111 5.21 15.68 9.63
CA GLY A 111 4.37 14.72 10.36
C GLY A 111 3.47 13.87 9.46
N HIS A 112 2.99 14.40 8.33
CA HIS A 112 2.23 13.64 7.34
C HIS A 112 3.10 12.56 6.68
N TYR A 113 4.30 12.94 6.25
CA TYR A 113 5.21 12.00 5.59
C TYR A 113 5.73 10.92 6.54
N VAL A 114 6.01 11.27 7.79
CA VAL A 114 6.39 10.31 8.83
C VAL A 114 5.22 9.40 9.17
N PHE A 115 4.00 9.95 9.30
CA PHE A 115 2.79 9.14 9.48
C PHE A 115 2.62 8.13 8.35
N ASN A 116 2.72 8.58 7.09
CA ASN A 116 2.61 7.68 5.94
C ASN A 116 3.71 6.62 5.94
N SER A 117 4.95 6.99 6.29
CA SER A 117 6.07 6.03 6.38
C SER A 117 5.82 4.98 7.47
N VAL A 118 5.33 5.39 8.64
CA VAL A 118 4.97 4.48 9.74
C VAL A 118 3.87 3.51 9.29
N ARG A 119 2.84 4.00 8.60
CA ARG A 119 1.74 3.17 8.09
C ARG A 119 2.18 2.24 6.97
N GLU A 120 3.09 2.69 6.11
CA GLU A 120 3.67 1.85 5.07
C GLU A 120 4.49 0.70 5.68
N ASP A 121 5.31 0.99 6.69
CA ASP A 121 6.09 -0.03 7.39
C ASP A 121 5.17 -1.01 8.16
N GLU A 122 4.09 -0.52 8.79
CA GLU A 122 3.07 -1.36 9.42
C GLU A 122 2.33 -2.26 8.41
N TYR A 123 1.95 -1.71 7.27
CA TYR A 123 1.31 -2.45 6.19
C TYR A 123 2.23 -3.54 5.63
N LEU A 124 3.53 -3.24 5.46
CA LEU A 124 4.51 -4.22 5.02
C LEU A 124 4.68 -5.35 6.04
N GLU A 125 4.72 -5.03 7.34
CA GLU A 125 4.76 -6.01 8.43
C GLU A 125 3.53 -6.94 8.38
N TRP A 126 2.33 -6.36 8.23
CA TRP A 126 1.09 -7.14 8.09
C TRP A 126 1.10 -8.01 6.83
N ARG A 127 1.47 -7.45 5.67
CA ARG A 127 1.48 -8.16 4.39
C ARG A 127 2.43 -9.37 4.40
N GLN A 128 3.54 -9.26 5.12
CA GLN A 128 4.52 -10.34 5.26
C GLN A 128 4.14 -11.37 6.34
N SER A 129 3.16 -11.07 7.19
CA SER A 129 2.66 -12.02 8.18
C SER A 129 1.92 -13.19 7.53
N ILE A 130 1.81 -14.32 8.25
CA ILE A 130 1.01 -15.49 7.81
C ILE A 130 -0.43 -15.07 7.49
N ALA A 131 -1.02 -14.18 8.31
CA ALA A 131 -2.37 -13.68 8.08
C ALA A 131 -2.48 -12.88 6.77
N GLY A 132 -1.52 -11.99 6.49
CA GLY A 132 -1.47 -11.23 5.25
C GLY A 132 -1.31 -12.13 4.02
N VAL A 133 -0.45 -13.15 4.10
CA VAL A 133 -0.25 -14.15 3.04
C VAL A 133 -1.52 -14.94 2.79
N LEU A 134 -2.18 -15.46 3.84
CA LEU A 134 -3.44 -16.18 3.73
C LEU A 134 -4.54 -15.31 3.12
N TYR A 135 -4.65 -14.05 3.55
CA TYR A 135 -5.58 -13.09 2.99
C TYR A 135 -5.34 -12.89 1.49
N HIS A 136 -4.08 -12.68 1.10
CA HIS A 136 -3.70 -12.47 -0.31
C HIS A 136 -4.10 -13.65 -1.20
N TYR A 137 -3.83 -14.88 -0.79
CA TYR A 137 -4.24 -16.07 -1.53
C TYR A 137 -5.75 -16.29 -1.55
N ALA A 138 -6.45 -15.99 -0.44
CA ALA A 138 -7.91 -16.04 -0.40
C ALA A 138 -8.53 -15.06 -1.39
N THR A 139 -7.97 -13.85 -1.53
CA THR A 139 -8.40 -12.87 -2.54
C THR A 139 -8.28 -13.43 -3.95
N PHE A 140 -7.12 -13.99 -4.31
CA PHE A 140 -6.91 -14.60 -5.63
C PHE A 140 -7.84 -15.78 -5.88
N GLY A 141 -8.00 -16.68 -4.90
CA GLY A 141 -8.90 -17.83 -5.00
C GLY A 141 -10.34 -17.41 -5.26
N ALA A 142 -10.80 -16.35 -4.61
CA ALA A 142 -12.13 -15.80 -4.83
C ALA A 142 -12.30 -15.12 -6.21
N ILE A 143 -11.29 -14.39 -6.69
CA ILE A 143 -11.32 -13.84 -8.06
C ILE A 143 -11.41 -14.98 -9.08
N LEU A 144 -10.60 -16.03 -8.91
CA LEU A 144 -10.62 -17.20 -9.78
C LEU A 144 -11.99 -17.91 -9.74
N ALA A 145 -12.56 -18.12 -8.55
CA ALA A 145 -13.87 -18.73 -8.39
C ALA A 145 -14.98 -17.91 -9.08
N LEU A 146 -14.93 -16.58 -8.98
CA LEU A 146 -15.85 -15.68 -9.68
C LEU A 146 -15.73 -15.84 -11.20
N LEU A 147 -14.52 -15.81 -11.75
CA LEU A 147 -14.28 -15.98 -13.18
C LEU A 147 -14.76 -17.35 -13.69
N LEU A 148 -14.50 -18.43 -12.95
CA LEU A 148 -14.99 -19.77 -13.28
C LEU A 148 -16.52 -19.86 -13.23
N SER A 149 -17.15 -19.20 -12.26
CA SER A 149 -18.60 -19.16 -12.14
C SER A 149 -19.24 -18.43 -13.32
N ILE A 150 -18.66 -17.31 -13.75
CA ILE A 150 -19.07 -16.58 -14.93
C ILE A 150 -18.91 -17.46 -16.18
N ALA A 151 -17.74 -18.07 -16.37
CA ALA A 151 -17.46 -18.94 -17.51
C ALA A 151 -18.43 -20.14 -17.58
N TYR A 152 -18.77 -20.73 -16.43
CA TYR A 152 -19.72 -21.83 -16.34
C TYR A 152 -21.15 -21.38 -16.68
N ALA A 153 -21.58 -20.22 -16.19
CA ALA A 153 -22.88 -19.65 -16.53
C ALA A 153 -23.03 -19.32 -18.02
N TYR A 154 -21.95 -18.89 -18.68
CA TYR A 154 -21.95 -18.70 -20.15
C TYR A 154 -22.08 -20.00 -20.93
N LYS A 155 -21.58 -21.11 -20.38
CA LYS A 155 -21.65 -22.42 -21.04
C LYS A 155 -23.03 -23.07 -20.92
N ASP A 156 -23.72 -22.86 -19.80
CA ASP A 156 -24.99 -23.50 -19.49
C ASP A 156 -26.03 -22.44 -19.07
N LEU A 157 -26.84 -21.98 -20.05
CA LEU A 157 -27.86 -20.93 -19.86
C LEU A 157 -29.10 -21.38 -19.04
N SER A 158 -29.02 -22.49 -18.32
CA SER A 158 -30.15 -22.99 -17.54
C SER A 158 -30.39 -22.10 -16.31
N PHE A 159 -31.65 -21.77 -16.06
CA PHE A 159 -32.07 -20.97 -14.89
C PHE A 159 -31.61 -21.57 -13.54
N GLN A 160 -31.62 -22.91 -13.44
CA GLN A 160 -31.14 -23.64 -12.26
C GLN A 160 -29.62 -23.44 -12.05
N THR A 161 -28.85 -23.39 -13.13
CA THR A 161 -27.41 -23.16 -13.10
C THR A 161 -27.09 -21.75 -12.61
N SER A 162 -27.78 -20.74 -13.16
CA SER A 162 -27.64 -19.34 -12.74
C SER A 162 -27.95 -19.13 -11.26
N LYS A 163 -28.99 -19.81 -10.74
CA LYS A 163 -29.34 -19.73 -9.31
C LYS A 163 -28.23 -20.28 -8.40
N ARG A 164 -27.65 -21.45 -8.73
CA ARG A 164 -26.55 -22.04 -7.94
C ARG A 164 -25.29 -21.18 -7.98
N VAL A 165 -24.99 -20.58 -9.13
CA VAL A 165 -23.88 -19.63 -9.26
C VAL A 165 -24.11 -18.43 -8.33
N LEU A 166 -25.33 -17.88 -8.29
CA LEU A 166 -25.67 -16.76 -7.43
C LEU A 166 -25.52 -17.10 -5.93
N GLU A 167 -25.93 -18.30 -5.53
CA GLU A 167 -25.76 -18.80 -4.15
C GLU A 167 -24.27 -18.94 -3.77
N MET A 168 -23.45 -19.53 -4.65
CA MET A 168 -22.00 -19.66 -4.39
C MET A 168 -21.30 -18.31 -4.30
N VAL A 169 -21.65 -17.38 -5.19
CA VAL A 169 -21.09 -16.03 -5.18
C VAL A 169 -21.49 -15.29 -3.90
N SER A 170 -22.74 -15.43 -3.46
CA SER A 170 -23.23 -14.82 -2.21
C SER A 170 -22.46 -15.34 -0.99
N ILE A 171 -22.19 -16.65 -0.91
CA ILE A 171 -21.39 -17.25 0.15
C ILE A 171 -19.94 -16.74 0.10
N ASN A 172 -19.35 -16.62 -1.10
CA ASN A 172 -17.98 -16.14 -1.28
C ASN A 172 -17.83 -14.68 -0.78
N VAL A 173 -18.82 -13.85 -1.08
CA VAL A 173 -18.89 -12.45 -0.64
C VAL A 173 -19.05 -12.37 0.87
N LEU A 174 -19.92 -13.19 1.46
CA LEU A 174 -20.08 -13.27 2.91
C LEU A 174 -18.78 -13.68 3.61
N LEU A 175 -18.07 -14.67 3.07
CA LEU A 175 -16.78 -15.13 3.59
C LEU A 175 -15.71 -14.04 3.50
N ARG A 176 -15.67 -13.28 2.40
CA ARG A 176 -14.78 -12.12 2.27
C ARG A 176 -15.11 -11.02 3.26
N TRP A 177 -16.40 -10.75 3.47
CA TRP A 177 -16.86 -9.76 4.43
C TRP A 177 -16.46 -10.13 5.85
N THR A 178 -16.63 -11.40 6.24
CA THR A 178 -16.21 -11.88 7.56
C THR A 178 -14.69 -11.89 7.73
N LEU A 179 -13.93 -12.27 6.71
CA LEU A 179 -12.46 -12.19 6.73
C LEU A 179 -11.94 -10.74 6.77
N ALA A 180 -12.60 -9.81 6.09
CA ALA A 180 -12.28 -8.39 6.15
C ALA A 180 -12.55 -7.79 7.54
N TRP A 181 -13.63 -8.21 8.20
CA TRP A 181 -13.94 -7.82 9.58
C TRP A 181 -13.02 -8.46 10.62
N ALA A 182 -12.51 -9.67 10.33
CA ALA A 182 -11.55 -10.36 11.20
C ALA A 182 -10.11 -9.84 11.03
N ALA A 183 -9.80 -9.12 9.94
CA ALA A 183 -8.55 -8.41 9.81
C ALA A 183 -8.47 -7.32 10.91
N PRO A 184 -7.31 -7.10 11.55
CA PRO A 184 -7.20 -6.14 12.64
C PRO A 184 -7.67 -4.76 12.18
N LEU A 185 -8.84 -4.33 12.68
CA LEU A 185 -9.47 -3.02 12.43
C LEU A 185 -8.52 -1.85 12.74
N HIS A 186 -7.46 -2.09 13.52
CA HIS A 186 -6.49 -1.08 13.96
C HIS A 186 -5.42 -0.69 12.91
N ILE A 187 -5.26 -1.46 11.83
CA ILE A 187 -4.28 -1.15 10.76
C ILE A 187 -4.94 -0.32 9.64
N TYR A 188 -6.27 -0.25 9.61
CA TYR A 188 -7.02 0.32 8.49
C TYR A 188 -7.41 1.78 8.71
N ASN A 189 -6.43 2.67 8.57
CA ASN A 189 -6.71 4.04 8.12
C ASN A 189 -6.97 4.10 6.59
N HIS A 190 -6.89 2.96 5.88
CA HIS A 190 -7.40 2.74 4.51
C HIS A 190 -8.83 2.19 4.50
N HIS A 191 -9.65 2.60 5.48
CA HIS A 191 -11.06 2.24 5.54
C HIS A 191 -11.80 2.56 4.23
N GLU A 192 -11.36 3.60 3.51
CA GLU A 192 -11.92 4.01 2.23
C GLU A 192 -11.64 3.01 1.10
N ASP A 193 -10.43 2.48 0.98
CA ASP A 193 -10.09 1.55 -0.12
C ASP A 193 -10.81 0.21 0.02
N ILE A 194 -10.93 -0.31 1.25
CA ILE A 194 -11.71 -1.51 1.54
C ILE A 194 -13.20 -1.26 1.31
N LEU A 195 -13.73 -0.11 1.74
CA LEU A 195 -15.12 0.24 1.46
C LEU A 195 -15.35 0.29 -0.05
N ILE A 196 -14.47 0.96 -0.80
CA ILE A 196 -14.59 1.11 -2.25
C ILE A 196 -14.59 -0.26 -2.93
N LEU A 197 -13.65 -1.16 -2.58
CA LEU A 197 -13.62 -2.53 -3.11
C LEU A 197 -14.89 -3.31 -2.76
N ALA A 198 -15.35 -3.26 -1.50
CA ALA A 198 -16.58 -3.92 -1.08
C ALA A 198 -17.82 -3.34 -1.78
N THR A 199 -17.83 -2.03 -2.04
CA THR A 199 -18.93 -1.34 -2.74
C THR A 199 -18.97 -1.71 -4.21
N ILE A 200 -17.80 -1.75 -4.88
CA ILE A 200 -17.68 -2.20 -6.27
C ILE A 200 -18.13 -3.65 -6.40
N GLU A 201 -17.69 -4.54 -5.50
CA GLU A 201 -18.12 -5.95 -5.52
C GLU A 201 -19.64 -6.06 -5.32
N THR A 202 -20.20 -5.39 -4.31
CA THR A 202 -21.65 -5.40 -4.06
C THR A 202 -22.44 -4.87 -5.27
N PHE A 203 -21.93 -3.81 -5.92
CA PHE A 203 -22.53 -3.24 -7.13
C PHE A 203 -22.48 -4.22 -8.31
N CYS A 204 -21.34 -4.90 -8.55
CA CYS A 204 -21.22 -5.90 -9.60
C CYS A 204 -22.22 -7.06 -9.41
N LEU A 205 -22.41 -7.51 -8.17
CA LEU A 205 -23.39 -8.55 -7.83
C LEU A 205 -24.83 -8.10 -8.08
N TRP A 206 -25.13 -6.86 -7.72
CA TRP A 206 -26.44 -6.27 -7.98
C TRP A 206 -26.73 -6.17 -9.48
N VAL A 207 -25.74 -5.77 -10.29
CA VAL A 207 -25.86 -5.72 -11.75
C VAL A 207 -26.07 -7.12 -12.35
N ILE A 208 -25.30 -8.13 -11.91
CA ILE A 208 -25.48 -9.51 -12.36
C ILE A 208 -26.88 -10.02 -12.02
N TRP A 209 -27.35 -9.77 -10.80
CA TRP A 209 -28.71 -10.12 -10.38
C TRP A 209 -29.78 -9.43 -11.25
N LEU A 210 -29.61 -8.13 -11.53
CA LEU A 210 -30.52 -7.35 -12.37
C LEU A 210 -30.60 -7.92 -13.80
N ILE A 211 -29.45 -8.28 -14.40
CA ILE A 211 -29.39 -8.87 -15.74
C ILE A 211 -30.15 -10.21 -15.77
N VAL A 212 -29.94 -11.06 -14.76
CA VAL A 212 -30.63 -12.35 -14.65
C VAL A 212 -32.13 -12.16 -14.45
N ALA A 213 -32.55 -11.22 -13.60
CA ALA A 213 -33.97 -10.97 -13.30
C ALA A 213 -34.73 -10.34 -14.48
N THR A 214 -34.06 -9.48 -15.27
CA THR A 214 -34.69 -8.80 -16.41
C THR A 214 -34.64 -9.63 -17.70
N GLY A 215 -33.60 -10.45 -17.89
CA GLY A 215 -33.46 -11.33 -19.06
C GLY A 215 -34.49 -12.46 -19.11
N THR A 216 -35.07 -12.86 -17.98
CA THR A 216 -36.13 -13.88 -17.92
C THR A 216 -37.52 -13.38 -18.35
N GLY A 217 -37.69 -12.08 -18.62
CA GLY A 217 -38.99 -11.48 -18.93
C GLY A 217 -39.43 -11.50 -20.40
N GLN A 218 -38.60 -12.00 -21.34
CA GLN A 218 -38.92 -11.96 -22.78
C GLN A 218 -39.15 -13.34 -23.44
N PHE A 219 -39.25 -14.42 -22.67
CA PHE A 219 -39.57 -15.77 -23.18
C PHE A 219 -40.84 -16.36 -22.54
N LEU A 220 -41.90 -15.55 -22.44
CA LEU A 220 -43.27 -16.00 -22.21
C LEU A 220 -44.18 -15.48 -23.31
#